data_AF-A0A0E3SHK4-F1
#
_entry.id   AF-A0A0E3SHK4-F1
#
_cell.length_a   1.000
_cell.length_b   1.000
_cell.length_c   1.000
_cell.angle_alpha   90.00
_cell.angle_beta   90.00
_cell.angle_gamma   90.00
#
_symmetry.space_group_name_H-M   'P 1'
#
loop_
_entity.id
_entity.type
_entity.pdbx_description
1 polymer ?
#
loop_
_entity_poly.entity_id
_entity_poly.type
_entity_poly.pdbx_seq_one_letter_code
_entity_poly.pdbx_strand_id
1 'polypeptide(L)'
;MSKKQIFLILLIASTLMASGCTGEDGTKLSISGNDTEINISLFDQTEDNWCPVGSQVQVKNPTTGRALNMTVTGTKEFENETFCKAVIETGSEENTSKFEYMWS
;
A
#
# COMPACT_ATOMS: atom_id res chain seq x y z
N MET A 1 9.48 26.13 23.88
CA MET A 1 10.47 25.38 23.07
C MET A 1 11.75 26.20 22.94
N SER A 2 12.91 25.60 23.18
CA SER A 2 14.20 26.30 23.06
C SER A 2 14.59 26.49 21.59
N LYS A 3 15.26 27.60 21.25
CA LYS A 3 15.79 27.87 19.90
C LYS A 3 16.63 26.72 19.35
N LYS A 4 17.27 25.94 20.23
CA LYS A 4 18.05 24.74 19.90
C LYS A 4 17.18 23.56 19.44
N GLN A 5 15.96 23.41 19.99
CA GLN A 5 15.02 22.36 19.58
C GLN A 5 14.37 22.66 18.22
N ILE A 6 14.11 23.94 17.94
CA ILE A 6 13.56 24.37 16.64
C ILE A 6 14.56 24.08 15.51
N PHE A 7 15.84 24.38 15.73
CA PHE A 7 16.89 24.07 14.75
C PHE A 7 17.04 22.57 14.48
N LEU A 8 16.91 21.75 15.52
CA LEU A 8 17.01 20.29 15.40
C LEU A 8 15.84 19.71 14.58
N ILE A 9 14.61 20.20 14.83
CA ILE A 9 13.41 19.77 14.09
C ILE A 9 13.52 20.17 12.62
N LEU A 10 14.04 21.36 12.32
CA LEU A 10 14.20 21.84 10.95
C LEU A 10 15.23 21.02 10.15
N LEU A 11 16.28 20.53 10.83
CA LEU A 11 17.31 19.66 10.24
C LEU A 11 16.82 18.23 9.99
N ILE A 12 15.90 17.73 10.81
CA ILE A 12 15.26 16.42 10.61
C ILE A 12 14.22 16.50 9.49
N ALA A 13 13.50 17.62 9.37
CA ALA A 13 12.53 17.83 8.30
C ALA A 13 13.18 17.91 6.91
N SER A 14 14.41 18.45 6.81
CA SER A 14 15.11 18.58 5.53
C SER A 14 15.69 17.27 5.00
N THR A 15 16.04 16.30 5.86
CA THR A 15 16.53 14.99 5.41
C THR A 15 15.42 14.06 4.90
N LEU A 16 14.18 14.29 5.32
CA LEU A 16 13.01 13.56 4.83
C LEU A 16 12.69 13.87 3.35
N MET A 17 13.08 15.04 2.84
CA MET A 17 12.88 15.41 1.44
C MET A 17 13.93 14.80 0.49
N ALA A 18 15.07 14.32 1.02
CA ALA A 18 16.16 13.78 0.21
C ALA A 18 16.04 12.26 -0.07
N SER A 19 15.03 11.59 0.49
CA SER A 19 14.80 10.13 0.30
C SER A 19 13.49 9.79 -0.41
N GLY A 20 12.74 10.78 -0.87
CA GLY A 20 11.59 10.58 -1.75
C GLY A 20 12.04 10.29 -3.19
N CYS A 21 12.51 9.07 -3.44
CA CYS A 21 12.70 8.57 -4.80
C CYS A 21 11.31 8.23 -5.37
N THR A 22 10.56 9.24 -5.78
CA THR A 22 9.35 9.06 -6.59
C THR A 22 9.82 8.73 -8.00
N GLY A 23 10.05 7.44 -8.25
CA GLY A 23 10.35 6.93 -9.59
C GLY A 23 9.10 6.96 -10.48
N GLU A 24 9.32 6.87 -11.79
CA GLU A 24 8.29 6.81 -12.84
C GLU A 24 7.30 5.63 -12.68
N ASP A 25 7.56 4.72 -11.73
CA ASP A 25 6.83 3.48 -11.47
C ASP A 25 5.86 3.53 -10.26
N GLY A 26 5.62 4.71 -9.67
CA GLY A 26 4.70 4.90 -8.54
C GLY A 26 5.35 4.82 -7.15
N THR A 27 4.53 4.70 -6.10
CA THR A 27 4.99 4.74 -4.69
C THR A 27 5.14 3.32 -4.15
N LYS A 28 6.38 2.95 -3.80
CA LYS A 28 6.68 1.69 -3.11
C LYS A 28 7.11 1.96 -1.67
N LEU A 29 6.45 1.31 -0.72
CA LEU A 29 6.77 1.38 0.70
C LEU A 29 6.88 -0.03 1.26
N SER A 30 7.99 -0.30 1.96
CA SER A 30 8.20 -1.57 2.64
C SER A 30 8.58 -1.29 4.09
N ILE A 31 7.82 -1.85 5.03
CA ILE A 31 8.04 -1.73 6.47
C ILE A 31 8.14 -3.15 7.02
N SER A 32 9.26 -3.46 7.66
CA SER A 32 9.47 -4.74 8.32
C SER A 32 9.65 -4.54 9.82
N GLY A 33 8.81 -5.20 10.60
CA GLY A 33 8.96 -5.40 12.05
C GLY A 33 9.16 -6.88 12.37
N ASN A 34 9.34 -7.18 13.65
CA ASN A 34 9.60 -8.57 14.09
C ASN A 34 8.42 -9.51 13.79
N ASP A 35 7.19 -9.01 13.93
CA ASP A 35 5.97 -9.83 13.84
C ASP A 35 5.12 -9.54 12.59
N THR A 36 5.50 -8.50 11.82
CA THR A 36 4.74 -8.04 10.65
C THR A 36 5.67 -7.44 9.60
N GLU A 37 5.51 -7.88 8.37
CA GLU A 37 6.07 -7.28 7.17
C GLU A 37 4.93 -6.69 6.34
N ILE A 38 5.06 -5.41 5.95
CA ILE A 38 4.09 -4.69 5.16
C ILE A 38 4.78 -4.22 3.88
N ASN A 39 4.25 -4.64 2.73
CA ASN A 39 4.72 -4.22 1.42
C ASN A 39 3.57 -3.55 0.68
N ILE A 40 3.78 -2.31 0.25
CA ILE A 40 2.80 -1.49 -0.45
C ILE A 40 3.43 -1.06 -1.78
N SER A 41 2.68 -1.26 -2.85
CA SER A 41 3.01 -0.81 -4.20
C SER A 41 1.79 -0.09 -4.74
N LEU A 42 1.85 1.24 -4.86
CA LEU A 42 0.76 2.06 -5.38
C LEU A 42 1.13 2.54 -6.78
N PHE A 43 0.34 2.13 -7.76
CA PHE A 43 0.48 2.58 -9.14
C PHE A 43 -0.25 3.91 -9.32
N ASP A 44 0.45 4.86 -9.94
CA ASP A 44 -0.03 6.16 -10.46
C ASP A 44 -1.22 6.78 -9.69
N GLN A 45 -0.93 7.38 -8.54
CA GLN A 45 -1.93 8.06 -7.70
C GLN A 45 -2.14 9.52 -8.13
N THR A 46 -2.52 9.75 -9.38
CA THR A 46 -3.06 11.05 -9.78
C THR A 46 -4.41 11.28 -9.10
N GLU A 47 -4.77 12.53 -8.78
CA GLU A 47 -6.03 12.85 -8.07
C GLU A 47 -7.28 12.33 -8.81
N ASP A 48 -7.17 12.06 -10.12
CA ASP A 48 -8.24 11.53 -10.96
C ASP A 48 -8.28 10.00 -11.04
N ASN A 49 -7.27 9.29 -10.50
CA ASN A 49 -7.19 7.83 -10.57
C ASN A 49 -7.85 7.14 -9.38
N TRP A 50 -9.18 7.13 -9.36
CA TRP A 50 -10.00 6.50 -8.32
C TRP A 50 -9.87 4.95 -8.26
N CYS A 51 -9.42 4.32 -9.36
CA CYS A 51 -9.21 2.88 -9.45
C CYS A 51 -7.78 2.54 -9.92
N PRO A 52 -6.78 2.57 -9.02
CA PRO A 52 -5.38 2.44 -9.38
C PRO A 52 -4.99 0.97 -9.63
N VAL A 53 -5.37 0.45 -10.79
CA VAL A 53 -5.13 -0.94 -11.22
C VAL A 53 -3.65 -1.28 -11.14
N GLY A 54 -3.34 -2.47 -10.60
CA GLY A 54 -1.96 -2.91 -10.37
C GLY A 54 -1.40 -2.52 -9.01
N SER A 55 -2.09 -1.66 -8.25
CA SER A 55 -1.74 -1.39 -6.86
C SER A 55 -1.92 -2.63 -5.99
N GLN A 56 -0.97 -2.85 -5.08
CA GLN A 56 -0.88 -4.02 -4.23
C GLN A 56 -0.55 -3.63 -2.79
N VAL A 57 -1.17 -4.33 -1.85
CA VAL A 57 -0.84 -4.28 -0.43
C VAL A 57 -0.67 -5.71 0.07
N GLN A 58 0.47 -6.00 0.67
CA GLN A 58 0.74 -7.26 1.34
C GLN A 58 1.03 -6.99 2.81
N VAL A 59 0.39 -7.78 3.68
CA VAL A 59 0.71 -7.87 5.11
C VAL A 59 1.02 -9.32 5.41
N LYS A 60 2.24 -9.58 5.88
CA LYS A 60 2.74 -10.94 6.15
C LYS A 60 3.21 -11.02 7.59
N ASN A 61 2.84 -12.10 8.28
CA ASN A 61 3.47 -12.46 9.54
C ASN A 61 4.64 -13.42 9.23
N PRO A 62 5.90 -13.01 9.44
CA PRO A 62 7.07 -13.79 9.04
C PRO A 62 7.21 -15.08 9.86
N THR A 63 6.69 -15.12 11.09
CA THR A 63 6.77 -16.26 12.00
C THR A 63 5.84 -17.41 11.59
N THR A 64 4.62 -17.07 11.14
CA THR A 64 3.58 -18.05 10.78
C THR A 64 3.47 -18.29 9.28
N GLY A 65 4.10 -17.45 8.46
CA GLY A 65 3.98 -17.47 7.00
C GLY A 65 2.60 -17.04 6.48
N ARG A 66 1.67 -16.67 7.37
CA ARG A 66 0.34 -16.20 6.97
C ARG A 66 0.44 -14.82 6.34
N ALA A 67 -0.20 -14.65 5.20
CA ALA A 67 -0.24 -13.38 4.48
C ALA A 67 -1.68 -12.97 4.18
N LEU A 68 -1.85 -11.67 3.98
CA LEU A 68 -2.99 -11.03 3.34
C LEU A 68 -2.43 -10.23 2.17
N ASN A 69 -2.87 -10.54 0.96
CA ASN A 69 -2.52 -9.86 -0.28
C ASN A 69 -3.78 -9.22 -0.85
N MET A 70 -3.74 -7.91 -1.08
CA MET A 70 -4.78 -7.18 -1.79
C MET A 70 -4.18 -6.69 -3.11
N THR A 71 -4.88 -6.93 -4.22
CA THR A 71 -4.50 -6.41 -5.54
C THR A 71 -5.69 -5.71 -6.17
N VAL A 72 -5.52 -4.47 -6.61
CA VAL A 72 -6.53 -3.75 -7.40
C VAL A 72 -6.48 -4.26 -8.84
N THR A 73 -7.59 -4.86 -9.30
CA THR A 73 -7.64 -5.64 -10.55
C THR A 73 -8.36 -4.98 -11.71
N GLY A 74 -9.07 -3.86 -11.49
CA GLY A 74 -9.83 -3.19 -12.54
C GLY A 74 -11.18 -2.69 -12.05
N THR A 75 -12.01 -2.27 -12.99
CA THR A 75 -13.40 -1.89 -12.72
C THR A 75 -14.36 -3.03 -13.04
N LYS A 76 -15.57 -2.98 -12.48
CA LYS A 76 -16.67 -3.91 -12.74
C LYS A 76 -18.00 -3.17 -12.63
N GLU A 77 -18.84 -3.36 -13.64
CA GLU A 77 -20.23 -2.87 -13.63
C GLU A 77 -21.09 -3.75 -12.73
N PHE A 78 -21.85 -3.12 -11.84
CA PHE A 78 -22.87 -3.77 -11.01
C PHE A 78 -24.04 -2.80 -10.80
N GLU A 79 -25.26 -3.24 -11.06
CA GLU A 79 -26.48 -2.42 -10.91
C GLU A 79 -26.46 -1.06 -11.68
N ASN A 80 -25.73 -0.99 -12.80
CA ASN A 80 -25.48 0.22 -13.61
C ASN A 80 -24.54 1.26 -12.97
N GLU A 81 -23.77 0.84 -11.97
CA GLU A 81 -22.68 1.63 -11.38
C GLU A 81 -21.33 0.95 -11.63
N THR A 82 -20.30 1.76 -11.90
CA THR A 82 -18.93 1.29 -12.08
C THR A 82 -18.22 1.25 -10.74
N PHE A 83 -17.80 0.06 -10.30
CA PHE A 83 -17.01 -0.12 -9.09
C PHE A 83 -15.56 -0.46 -9.43
N CYS A 84 -14.61 0.01 -8.63
CA CYS A 84 -13.26 -0.51 -8.61
C CYS A 84 -13.25 -1.82 -7.83
N LYS A 85 -12.49 -2.79 -8.31
CA LYS A 85 -12.45 -4.16 -7.80
C LYS A 85 -11.05 -4.51 -7.34
N ALA A 86 -10.94 -4.94 -6.10
CA ALA A 86 -9.76 -5.60 -5.58
C ALA A 86 -10.03 -7.08 -5.29
N VAL A 87 -8.99 -7.89 -5.47
CA VAL A 87 -8.92 -9.27 -5.02
C VAL A 87 -8.12 -9.29 -3.73
N ILE A 88 -8.67 -9.91 -2.70
CA ILE A 88 -8.02 -10.14 -1.41
C ILE A 88 -7.78 -11.64 -1.24
N GLU A 89 -6.54 -12.04 -1.08
CA GLU A 89 -6.11 -13.41 -0.83
C GLU A 89 -5.49 -13.50 0.55
N THR A 90 -5.93 -14.43 1.38
CA THR A 90 -5.37 -14.61 2.73
C THR A 90 -5.23 -16.08 3.10
N GLY A 91 -4.18 -16.41 3.83
CA GLY A 91 -3.90 -17.78 4.23
C GLY A 91 -2.41 -18.05 4.37
N SER A 92 -2.06 -19.33 4.41
CA SER A 92 -0.70 -19.81 4.21
C SER A 92 -0.53 -20.32 2.77
N GLU A 93 0.70 -20.59 2.33
CA GLU A 93 0.99 -21.08 0.97
C GLU A 93 0.16 -22.31 0.56
N GLU A 94 -0.27 -23.10 1.54
CA GLU A 94 -0.99 -24.36 1.35
C GLU A 94 -2.52 -24.19 1.37
N ASN A 95 -3.02 -23.11 1.99
CA ASN A 95 -4.45 -22.90 2.23
C ASN A 95 -4.80 -21.41 2.09
N THR A 96 -5.13 -20.99 0.87
CA THR A 96 -5.51 -19.62 0.55
C THR A 96 -7.02 -19.48 0.36
N SER A 97 -7.62 -18.51 1.04
CA SER A 97 -8.98 -18.03 0.80
C SER A 97 -8.94 -16.77 -0.06
N LYS A 98 -9.92 -16.62 -0.96
CA LYS A 98 -10.01 -15.49 -1.89
C LYS A 98 -11.35 -14.76 -1.75
N PHE A 99 -11.30 -13.44 -1.73
CA PHE A 99 -12.44 -12.54 -1.61
C PHE A 99 -12.36 -11.43 -2.67
N GLU A 100 -13.51 -10.94 -3.10
CA GLU A 100 -13.60 -9.72 -3.92
C GLU A 100 -14.10 -8.57 -3.04
N TYR A 101 -13.47 -7.41 -3.18
CA TYR A 101 -13.93 -6.16 -2.57
C TYR A 101 -14.15 -5.12 -3.67
N MET A 102 -15.28 -4.44 -3.61
CA MET A 102 -15.71 -3.46 -4.62
C MET A 102 -16.05 -2.13 -3.94
N TRP A 103 -15.61 -1.01 -4.52
CA TRP A 103 -15.93 0.35 -4.06
C TRP A 103 -16.18 1.29 -5.24
N SER A 104 -16.99 2.33 -5.02
CA SER A 104 -17.33 3.38 -5.98
C SER A 104 -17.02 4.74 -5.38
#